data_AF-A0A8T7FTN0-F1
#
_entry.id   AF-A0A8T7FTN0-F1
#
_cell.length_a   1.000
_cell.length_b   1.000
_cell.length_c   1.000
_cell.angle_alpha   90.00
_cell.angle_beta   90.00
_cell.angle_gamma   90.00
#
_symmetry.space_group_name_H-M   'P 1'
#
loop_
_entity.id
_entity.type
_entity.pdbx_description
1 polymer ?
#
loop_
_entity_poly.entity_id
_entity_poly.type
_entity_poly.pdbx_seq_one_letter_code
_entity_poly.pdbx_strand_id
1 'polypeptide(L)' 'MNSQTEKVCLNCNRTDAQVPLLNLTFKGEAKHICAQCFPILIHKIHLLADKLPGVEIAPPPTDH' A
#
# COMPACT_ATOMS: atom_id res chain seq x y z
N MET A 1 24.21 12.74 -8.82
CA MET A 1 22.94 12.36 -9.46
C MET A 1 21.97 12.00 -8.34
N ASN A 2 20.97 12.84 -8.08
CA ASN A 2 19.94 12.53 -7.09
C ASN A 2 18.92 11.62 -7.78
N SER A 3 19.08 10.31 -7.60
CA SER A 3 18.07 9.34 -8.02
C SER A 3 16.86 9.47 -7.09
N GLN A 4 15.97 10.42 -7.37
CA GLN A 4 14.67 10.47 -6.72
C GLN A 4 13.83 9.34 -7.33
N THR A 5 13.68 8.24 -6.59
CA THR A 5 12.74 7.18 -6.95
C THR A 5 11.34 7.77 -6.98
N GLU A 6 10.67 7.68 -8.13
CA GLU A 6 9.33 8.24 -8.31
C GLU A 6 8.34 7.62 -7.30
N LYS A 7 7.60 8.47 -6.59
CA LYS A 7 6.61 8.01 -5.61
C LYS A 7 5.38 7.53 -6.36
N VAL A 8 5.14 6.22 -6.32
CA VAL A 8 4.00 5.59 -6.99
C VAL A 8 3.14 4.83 -6.00
N CYS A 9 1.82 4.83 -6.23
CA CYS A 9 0.90 3.99 -5.48
C CYS A 9 1.27 2.51 -5.65
N LEU A 10 1.57 1.82 -4.55
CA LEU A 10 1.92 0.40 -4.55
C LEU A 10 0.86 -0.47 -5.24
N ASN A 11 -0.41 -0.03 -5.24
CA ASN A 11 -1.48 -0.82 -5.82
C ASN A 11 -1.66 -0.59 -7.33
N CYS A 12 -1.81 0.68 -7.75
CA CYS A 12 -2.22 1.03 -9.12
C CYS A 12 -1.14 1.76 -9.94
N ASN A 13 0.07 1.93 -9.39
CA ASN A 13 1.22 2.57 -10.04
C ASN A 13 1.03 4.04 -10.46
N ARG A 14 -0.09 4.67 -10.11
CA ARG A 14 -0.30 6.11 -10.34
C ARG A 14 0.61 6.95 -9.44
N THR A 15 1.13 8.03 -10.01
CA THR A 15 2.05 8.98 -9.36
C THR A 15 1.28 10.03 -8.56
N ASP A 16 1.99 10.84 -7.79
CA ASP A 16 1.44 11.98 -7.05
C ASP A 16 0.91 13.11 -7.97
N ALA A 17 1.36 13.17 -9.23
CA ALA A 17 0.80 14.06 -10.25
C ALA A 17 -0.61 13.64 -10.72
N GLN A 18 -0.96 12.36 -10.56
CA GLN A 18 -2.25 11.81 -11.04
C GLN A 18 -3.28 11.67 -9.91
N VAL A 19 -2.83 11.32 -8.69
CA VAL A 19 -3.70 11.09 -7.52
C VAL A 19 -2.95 11.45 -6.22
N PRO A 20 -3.64 11.91 -5.16
CA PRO A 20 -2.99 12.12 -3.87
C PRO A 20 -2.45 10.80 -3.31
N LEU A 21 -1.18 10.80 -2.94
CA LEU A 21 -0.50 9.67 -2.29
C LEU A 21 -0.38 9.90 -0.78
N LEU A 22 -0.70 8.86 -0.02
CA LEU A 22 -0.45 8.73 1.40
C LEU A 22 0.88 8.01 1.60
N ASN A 23 1.71 8.52 2.52
CA ASN A 23 2.95 7.86 2.91
C ASN A 23 2.67 6.83 4.01
N LEU A 24 3.22 5.63 3.85
CA LEU A 24 3.16 4.54 4.81
C LEU A 24 4.58 4.18 5.20
N THR A 25 4.78 3.83 6.47
CA THR A 25 6.03 3.19 6.90
C THR A 25 5.73 1.72 7.16
N PHE A 26 6.41 0.82 6.44
CA PHE A 26 6.29 -0.61 6.64
C PHE A 26 7.68 -1.24 6.66
N LYS A 27 8.02 -1.93 7.76
CA LYS A 27 9.35 -2.53 7.97
C LYS A 27 10.52 -1.54 7.78
N GLY A 28 10.33 -0.29 8.20
CA GLY A 28 11.34 0.77 8.07
C GLY A 28 11.46 1.38 6.66
N GLU A 29 10.69 0.89 5.68
CA GLU A 29 10.66 1.44 4.33
C GLU A 29 9.45 2.34 4.11
N ALA A 30 9.67 3.44 3.39
CA ALA A 30 8.58 4.27 2.88
C ALA A 30 7.87 3.55 1.73
N LYS A 31 6.56 3.37 1.86
CA LYS A 31 5.65 2.91 0.81
C LYS A 31 4.60 3.98 0.55
N HIS A 32 4.02 4.01 -0.64
CA HIS A 32 2.99 4.99 -0.98
C HIS A 32 1.72 4.29 -1.45
N ILE A 33 0.56 4.78 -1.04
CA ILE A 33 -0.75 4.30 -1.52
C ILE A 33 -1.65 5.49 -1.82
N CYS A 34 -2.40 5.46 -2.92
CA CYS A 34 -3.32 6.55 -3.22
C CYS A 34 -4.62 6.42 -2.42
N ALA A 35 -5.31 7.53 -2.18
CA ALA A 35 -6.58 7.56 -1.43
C ALA A 35 -7.65 6.61 -2.02
N GLN A 36 -7.67 6.41 -3.34
CA GLN A 36 -8.60 5.47 -3.99
C GLN A 36 -8.28 4.00 -3.73
N CYS A 37 -7.00 3.65 -3.52
CA CYS A 37 -6.59 2.28 -3.22
C CYS A 37 -6.47 2.01 -1.71
N PHE A 38 -6.51 3.04 -0.87
CA PHE A 38 -6.47 2.92 0.58
C PHE A 38 -7.57 2.00 1.15
N PRO A 39 -8.83 2.00 0.65
CA PRO A 39 -9.84 1.04 1.11
C PRO A 39 -9.46 -0.43 0.92
N ILE A 40 -8.66 -0.76 -0.11
CA ILE A 40 -8.16 -2.13 -0.31
C ILE A 40 -7.18 -2.50 0.81
N LEU A 41 -6.32 -1.57 1.22
CA LEU A 41 -5.39 -1.79 2.33
C LEU A 41 -6.13 -2.07 3.66
N ILE A 42 -7.29 -1.45 3.89
CA ILE A 42 -8.07 -1.64 5.12
C ILE A 42 -8.93 -2.91 5.06
N HIS A 43 -9.67 -3.12 3.97
CA HIS A 43 -10.71 -4.17 3.91
C HIS A 43 -10.25 -5.46 3.22
N LYS A 44 -9.23 -5.40 2.36
CA LYS A 44 -8.80 -6.50 1.48
C LYS A 44 -7.28 -6.59 1.39
N ILE A 45 -6.60 -6.46 2.53
CA ILE A 45 -5.12 -6.41 2.60
C ILE A 45 -4.44 -7.64 2.01
N HIS A 46 -5.11 -8.79 2.01
CA HIS A 46 -4.64 -10.02 1.38
C HIS A 46 -4.35 -9.86 -0.13
N LEU A 47 -5.05 -8.95 -0.82
CA LEU A 47 -4.78 -8.63 -2.24
C LEU A 47 -3.47 -7.86 -2.45
N LEU A 48 -2.81 -7.42 -1.38
CA LEU A 48 -1.54 -6.69 -1.40
C LEU A 48 -0.38 -7.51 -0.83
N ALA A 49 -0.56 -8.80 -0.55
CA ALA A 49 0.46 -9.65 0.10
C ALA A 49 1.81 -9.64 -0.64
N ASP A 50 1.78 -9.74 -1.97
CA ASP A 50 2.99 -9.71 -2.82
C ASP A 50 3.70 -8.35 -2.81
N LYS A 51 2.95 -7.29 -2.50
CA LYS A 51 3.42 -5.89 -2.48
C LYS A 51 3.88 -5.46 -1.08
N LEU A 52 3.47 -6.20 -0.05
CA LEU A 52 3.78 -5.99 1.36
C LEU A 52 4.30 -7.30 1.97
N PRO A 53 5.50 -7.74 1.59
CA PRO A 53 6.01 -9.05 1.98
C PRO A 53 6.12 -9.18 3.51
N GLY A 54 5.47 -10.21 4.04
CA GLY A 54 5.39 -10.49 5.48
C GLY A 54 4.50 -9.51 6.24
N VAL A 55 3.46 -8.98 5.61
CA VAL A 55 2.31 -8.42 6.30
C VAL A 55 1.51 -9.56 6.95
N GLU A 56 1.13 -9.38 8.21
CA GLU A 56 0.23 -10.32 8.89
C GLU A 56 -1.19 -10.05 8.41
N ILE A 57 -1.82 -11.07 7.82
CA ILE A 57 -3.22 -11.02 7.41
C ILE A 57 -4.00 -11.68 8.53
N ALA A 58 -4.75 -10.87 9.30
CA ALA A 58 -5.67 -11.43 10.28
C ALA A 58 -6.66 -12.35 9.55
N PRO A 59 -6.90 -13.57 10.03
CA PRO A 59 -7.96 -14.41 9.48
C PRO A 59 -9.31 -13.66 9.60
N PRO A 60 -10.25 -13.88 8.66
CA PRO A 60 -11.58 -13.32 8.82
C PRO A 60 -12.17 -13.74 10.17
N PRO A 61 -13.01 -12.90 10.80
CA PRO A 61 -13.70 -13.29 12.03
C PRO A 61 -14.37 -14.65 11.79
N THR A 62 -14.09 -15.62 12.65
CA THR A 62 -14.86 -16.86 12.66
C THR A 62 -16.21 -16.51 13.25
N ASP A 63 -17.28 -16.68 12.48
CA ASP A 63 -18.64 -16.57 13.00
C ASP A 63 -18.77 -17.63 14.11
N HIS A 64 -18.95 -17.16 15.35
CA HIS A 64 -19.34 -17.96 16.51
C HIS A 64 -20.84 -17.78 16.75
#